data_AF-A0A382XPP2-F1
#
_entry.id   AF-A0A382XPP2-F1
#
_cell.length_a   1.000
_cell.length_b   1.000
_cell.length_c   1.000
_cell.angle_alpha   90.00
_cell.angle_beta   90.00
_cell.angle_gamma   90.00
#
_symmetry.space_group_name_H-M   'P 1'
#
loop_
_entity.id
_entity.type
_entity.pdbx_description
1 polymer ?
#
loop_
_entity_poly.entity_id
_entity_poly.type
_entity_poly.pdbx_seq_one_letter_code
_entity_poly.pdbx_strand_id
1 'polypeptide(L)' 'INKMEISTKLLIADGDIVVIGGIKKNKIFNTKAQTPGLGDVPVLGNLFKGKAKSDTMDELLIFIAPRIL' A
#
# COMPACT_ATOMS: atom_id res chain seq x y z
N ILE A 1 15.76 1.70 9.80
CA ILE A 1 15.82 1.85 8.32
C ILE A 1 14.92 0.78 7.73
N ASN A 2 13.94 1.13 6.88
CA ASN A 2 13.03 0.15 6.25
C ASN A 2 13.77 -0.60 5.13
N LYS A 3 13.76 -1.94 5.14
CA LYS A 3 14.32 -2.81 4.09
C LYS A 3 13.20 -3.70 3.54
N MET A 4 13.11 -3.82 2.21
CA MET A 4 12.19 -4.74 1.54
C MET A 4 13.03 -5.86 0.92
N GLU A 5 12.77 -7.11 1.30
CA GLU A 5 13.53 -8.28 0.86
C GLU A 5 12.56 -9.42 0.55
N ILE A 6 12.84 -10.19 -0.51
CA ILE A 6 12.00 -11.30 -0.97
C ILE A 6 12.90 -12.49 -1.33
N SER A 7 12.58 -13.68 -0.83
CA SER A 7 13.31 -14.92 -1.11
C SER A 7 12.36 -15.91 -1.76
N THR A 8 12.65 -16.30 -3.01
CA THR A 8 11.84 -17.25 -3.77
C THR A 8 12.76 -18.14 -4.63
N LYS A 9 12.31 -19.35 -4.94
CA LYS A 9 13.00 -20.30 -5.83
C LYS A 9 12.11 -20.53 -7.04
N LEU A 10 12.65 -20.28 -8.23
CA LEU A 10 11.94 -20.43 -9.50
C LEU A 10 12.82 -21.21 -10.48
N LEU A 11 12.19 -22.02 -11.33
CA LEU A 11 12.81 -22.69 -12.47
C LEU A 11 12.47 -21.87 -13.72
N ILE A 12 13.49 -21.46 -14.47
CA ILE A 12 13.36 -20.55 -15.61
C ILE A 12 14.34 -20.98 -16.70
N ALA A 13 13.93 -20.81 -17.96
CA ALA A 13 14.82 -21.03 -19.10
C ALA A 13 15.73 -19.82 -19.34
N ASP A 14 16.84 -20.05 -20.05
CA ASP A 14 17.76 -18.99 -20.44
C ASP A 14 17.09 -17.98 -21.38
N GLY A 15 17.24 -16.69 -21.09
CA GLY A 15 16.65 -15.62 -21.89
C GLY A 15 15.17 -15.33 -21.65
N ASP A 16 14.45 -16.15 -20.88
CA ASP A 16 13.05 -15.89 -20.52
C ASP A 16 12.94 -14.82 -19.42
N ILE A 17 12.14 -13.78 -19.67
CA ILE A 17 11.84 -12.75 -18.67
C ILE A 17 10.72 -13.24 -17.75
N VAL A 18 10.98 -13.31 -16.45
CA VAL A 18 9.95 -13.64 -15.45
C VAL A 18 9.61 -12.43 -14.57
N VAL A 19 8.31 -12.25 -14.36
CA VAL A 19 7.73 -11.27 -13.44
C VAL A 19 7.48 -11.93 -12.10
N ILE A 20 8.25 -11.55 -11.09
CA ILE A 20 8.03 -11.99 -9.71
C ILE A 20 7.18 -10.88 -9.07
N GLY A 21 5.85 -10.99 -9.18
CA GLY A 21 4.91 -10.04 -8.59
C GLY A 21 5.22 -9.83 -7.10
N GLY A 22 5.61 -8.62 -6.74
CA GLY A 22 6.26 -8.31 -5.46
C GLY A 22 5.35 -7.52 -4.54
N ILE A 23 5.18 -8.02 -3.31
CA ILE A 23 4.78 -7.30 -2.10
C ILE A 23 3.74 -6.18 -2.34
N LYS A 24 2.45 -6.52 -2.34
CA LYS A 24 1.35 -5.55 -2.31
C LYS A 24 1.29 -4.88 -0.94
N LYS A 25 1.65 -3.60 -0.84
CA LYS A 25 1.58 -2.86 0.43
C LYS A 25 0.35 -1.97 0.45
N ASN A 26 -0.66 -2.40 1.22
CA ASN A 26 -1.86 -1.60 1.43
C ASN A 26 -1.72 -0.78 2.72
N LYS A 27 -1.74 0.55 2.65
CA LYS A 27 -1.76 1.42 3.83
C LYS A 27 -3.10 2.17 3.87
N ILE A 28 -3.97 1.74 4.78
CA ILE A 28 -5.25 2.42 5.03
C ILE A 28 -5.05 3.40 6.20
N PHE A 29 -5.10 4.71 5.91
CA PHE A 29 -5.09 5.75 6.93
C PHE A 29 -6.50 6.28 7.15
N ASN A 30 -7.10 5.92 8.29
CA ASN A 30 -8.37 6.46 8.74
C ASN A 30 -8.14 7.48 9.85
N THR A 31 -8.12 8.77 9.48
CA THR A 31 -7.98 9.87 10.45
C THR A 31 -9.34 10.51 10.67
N LYS A 32 -9.89 10.36 11.88
CA LYS A 32 -11.12 11.01 12.30
C LYS A 32 -10.76 12.22 13.17
N ALA A 33 -10.88 13.42 12.61
CA ALA A 33 -10.76 14.66 13.37
C ALA A 33 -12.18 15.16 13.71
N GLN A 34 -12.45 15.37 15.00
CA GLN A 34 -13.71 15.97 15.45
C GLN A 34 -13.43 16.99 16.54
N THR A 35 -14.16 18.11 16.52
CA THR A 35 -14.10 19.10 17.60
C THR A 35 -14.82 18.55 18.84
N PRO A 36 -14.17 18.45 20.01
CA PRO A 36 -14.82 17.98 21.23
C PRO A 36 -16.04 18.85 21.57
N GLY A 37 -17.17 18.23 21.94
CA GLY A 37 -18.41 18.93 22.29
C GLY A 37 -19.37 19.13 21.11
N LEU A 38 -18.99 19.90 20.08
CA LEU A 38 -19.89 20.20 18.94
C LEU A 38 -20.04 19.03 17.95
N GLY A 39 -19.12 18.06 17.97
CA GLY A 39 -19.16 16.91 17.07
C GLY A 39 -20.41 16.02 17.24
N ASP A 40 -21.00 15.94 18.42
CA ASP A 40 -22.13 15.03 18.70
C ASP A 40 -23.51 15.69 18.61
N VAL A 41 -23.59 16.97 18.21
CA VAL A 41 -24.87 17.66 18.03
C VAL A 41 -25.59 17.08 16.80
N PRO A 42 -26.79 16.48 16.95
CA PRO A 42 -27.59 16.05 15.82
C PRO A 42 -27.91 17.27 14.95
N VAL A 43 -27.86 17.11 13.62
CA VAL A 43 -28.01 18.17 12.59
C VAL A 43 -26.73 18.98 12.29
N LEU A 44 -26.04 19.55 13.29
CA LEU A 44 -24.87 20.43 13.04
C LEU A 44 -23.51 19.74 13.14
N GLY A 45 -23.42 18.57 13.77
CA GLY A 45 -22.15 17.88 14.03
C GLY A 45 -21.37 17.47 12.77
N ASN A 46 -22.00 17.42 11.58
CA ASN A 46 -21.29 17.09 10.33
C ASN A 46 -20.46 18.27 9.76
N LEU A 47 -20.78 19.53 10.13
CA LEU A 47 -20.00 20.72 9.77
C LEU A 47 -18.72 20.87 10.62
N PHE A 48 -18.70 20.21 11.78
CA PHE A 48 -17.59 20.23 12.75
C PHE A 48 -16.84 18.88 12.83
N LYS A 49 -17.06 17.99 11.85
CA LYS A 49 -16.34 16.72 11.69
C LYS A 49 -15.43 16.79 10.47
N GLY A 50 -14.12 16.77 10.69
CA GLY A 50 -13.12 16.58 9.63
C GLY A 50 -12.85 15.10 9.41
N LYS A 51 -13.39 14.51 8.34
CA LYS A 51 -13.03 13.15 7.93
C LYS A 51 -11.91 13.24 6.91
N ALA A 52 -10.70 12.83 7.28
CA ALA A 52 -9.60 12.67 6.35
C ALA A 52 -9.41 11.17 6.10
N LYS A 53 -9.85 10.71 4.93
CA LYS A 53 -9.59 9.34 4.46
C LYS A 53 -8.46 9.42 3.45
N SER A 54 -7.34 8.75 3.74
CA SER A 54 -6.23 8.63 2.79
C SER A 54 -6.02 7.16 2.50
N ASP A 55 -6.13 6.81 1.23
CA ASP A 55 -5.86 5.47 0.71
C ASP A 55 -4.59 5.55 -0.14
N THR A 56 -3.58 4.75 0.19
CA THR A 56 -2.30 4.74 -0.53
C THR A 56 -1.95 3.31 -0.87
N MET A 57 -1.92 3.03 -2.18
CA MET A 57 -1.60 1.73 -2.74
C MET A 57 -0.24 1.79 -3.42
N ASP A 58 0.74 1.09 -2.85
CA ASP A 58 2.08 0.94 -3.43
C ASP A 58 2.19 -0.45 -4.08
N GLU A 59 2.42 -0.50 -5.39
CA GLU A 59 2.66 -1.73 -6.17
C GLU A 59 4.11 -1.79 -6.65
N LEU A 60 4.81 -2.89 -6.36
CA LEU A 60 6.19 -3.11 -6.79
C LEU A 60 6.29 -4.32 -7.72
N LEU A 61 6.85 -4.12 -8.91
CA LEU A 61 7.09 -5.18 -9.88
C LEU A 61 8.58 -5.43 -10.03
N ILE A 62 9.00 -6.70 -9.96
CA ILE A 62 10.39 -7.12 -10.10
C ILE A 62 10.49 -8.04 -11.31
N PHE A 63 11.38 -7.71 -12.23
CA PHE A 63 11.65 -8.45 -13.45
C PHE A 63 13.05 -9.07 -13.38
N ILE A 64 13.17 -10.34 -13.74
CA ILE A 64 14.45 -11.05 -13.79
C ILE A 64 14.56 -11.77 -15.13
N ALA A 65 15.71 -11.61 -15.80
CA ALA A 65 16.08 -12.33 -17.01
C ALA A 65 17.42 -13.03 -16.75
N PRO A 66 17.43 -14.36 -16.56
CA PRO A 66 18.67 -15.10 -16.39
C PRO A 66 19.45 -15.16 -17.71
N ARG A 67 20.79 -15.15 -17.61
CA ARG A 67 21.71 -15.38 -18.74
C ARG A 67 22.78 -16.38 -18.35
N ILE A 68 22.88 -17.47 -19.08
CA ILE A 68 23.95 -18.48 -18.96
C ILE A 68 25.17 -18.02 -19.77
N LEU A 69 26.37 -18.15 -19.20
CA LEU A 69 27.67 -17.88 -19.85
C LEU A 69 28.41 -19.18 -20.15
#